data_AF-A0A665T3H1-F1
#
_entry.id   AF-A0A665T3H1-F1
#
_cell.length_a   1.000
_cell.length_b   1.000
_cell.length_c   1.000
_cell.angle_alpha   90.00
_cell.angle_beta   90.00
_cell.angle_gamma   90.00
#
_symmetry.space_group_name_H-M   'P 1'
#
loop_
_entity.id
_entity.type
_entity.pdbx_description
1 polymer ?
#
loop_
_entity_poly.entity_id
_entity_poly.type
_entity_poly.pdbx_seq_one_letter_code
_entity_poly.pdbx_strand_id
1 'polypeptide(L)'
;MLHAVRAEFIQRVSDTVLNQLLDKLLERGVFSDEEMKSARTKSTADKARDVIDSVRRKGREASSFLIAALCQLDPLLRALGFIF
;
A
#
# COMPACT_ATOMS: atom_id res chain seq x y z
N MET A 1 13.45 -10.42 -6.14
CA MET A 1 13.29 -9.97 -4.74
C MET A 1 11.96 -9.25 -4.48
N LEU A 2 11.48 -8.35 -5.36
CA LEU A 2 10.22 -7.60 -5.14
C LEU A 2 8.93 -8.43 -5.01
N HIS A 3 8.82 -9.57 -5.70
CA HIS A 3 7.60 -10.40 -5.66
C HIS A 3 7.33 -11.07 -4.30
N ALA A 4 8.37 -11.44 -3.57
CA ALA A 4 8.25 -12.08 -2.26
C ALA A 4 7.74 -11.08 -1.21
N VAL A 5 8.31 -9.88 -1.22
CA VAL A 5 7.89 -8.77 -0.34
C VAL A 5 6.43 -8.38 -0.61
N ARG A 6 6.02 -8.35 -1.89
CA ARG A 6 4.60 -8.12 -2.27
C ARG A 6 3.67 -9.20 -1.70
N ALA A 7 4.05 -10.47 -1.80
CA ALA A 7 3.23 -11.58 -1.33
C ALA A 7 3.09 -11.58 0.20
N GLU A 8 4.20 -11.36 0.91
CA GLU A 8 4.17 -11.33 2.37
C GLU A 8 3.41 -10.11 2.90
N PHE A 9 3.54 -8.95 2.26
CA PHE A 9 2.72 -7.78 2.56
C PHE A 9 1.23 -8.10 2.44
N ILE A 10 0.81 -8.65 1.30
CA ILE A 10 -0.59 -9.00 1.03
C ILE A 10 -1.13 -10.00 2.07
N GLN A 11 -0.30 -10.92 2.55
CA GLN A 11 -0.71 -11.91 3.56
C GLN A 11 -0.76 -11.37 4.98
N ARG A 12 0.15 -10.45 5.34
CA ARG A 12 0.30 -9.98 6.73
C ARG A 12 -0.46 -8.68 7.02
N VAL A 13 -0.74 -7.88 6.02
CA VAL A 13 -1.42 -6.59 6.22
C VAL A 13 -2.88 -6.82 6.62
N SER A 14 -3.29 -6.19 7.71
CA SER A 14 -4.69 -6.18 8.13
C SER A 14 -5.49 -5.17 7.30
N ASP A 15 -6.79 -5.40 7.16
CA ASP A 15 -7.67 -4.46 6.43
C ASP A 15 -7.64 -3.05 7.05
N THR A 16 -7.48 -2.96 8.38
CA THR A 16 -7.34 -1.70 9.11
C THR A 16 -6.12 -0.91 8.66
N VAL A 17 -4.93 -1.53 8.65
CA VAL A 17 -3.69 -0.87 8.20
C VAL A 17 -3.81 -0.47 6.74
N LEU A 18 -4.45 -1.31 5.93
CA LEU A 18 -4.64 -1.07 4.51
C LEU A 18 -5.57 0.12 4.22
N ASN A 19 -6.66 0.26 4.99
CA ASN A 19 -7.55 1.42 4.90
C ASN A 19 -6.84 2.71 5.35
N GLN A 20 -6.04 2.67 6.41
CA GLN A 20 -5.25 3.83 6.86
C GLN A 20 -4.18 4.25 5.83
N LEU A 21 -3.55 3.29 5.15
CA LEU A 21 -2.62 3.57 4.06
C LEU A 21 -3.32 4.26 2.89
N LEU A 22 -4.47 3.72 2.51
CA LEU A 22 -5.31 4.29 1.47
C LEU A 22 -5.71 5.73 1.79
N ASP A 23 -6.10 6.01 3.04
CA ASP A 23 -6.45 7.37 3.48
C ASP A 23 -5.25 8.32 3.32
N LYS A 24 -4.06 7.92 3.80
CA LYS A 24 -2.82 8.70 3.64
C LYS A 24 -2.44 8.92 2.17
N LEU A 25 -2.66 7.93 1.32
CA LEU A 25 -2.35 8.02 -0.11
C LEU A 25 -3.35 8.91 -0.84
N LEU A 26 -4.63 8.91 -0.44
CA LEU A 26 -5.65 9.84 -0.93
C LEU A 26 -5.33 11.28 -0.50
N GLU A 27 -5.01 11.51 0.78
CA GLU A 27 -4.58 12.81 1.31
C GLU A 27 -3.38 13.39 0.55
N ARG A 28 -2.45 12.52 0.14
CA ARG A 28 -1.26 12.91 -0.64
C ARG A 28 -1.57 13.17 -2.13
N GLY A 29 -2.77 12.82 -2.60
CA GLY A 29 -3.15 12.89 -4.02
C GLY A 29 -2.61 11.74 -4.87
N VAL A 30 -2.14 10.65 -4.24
CA VAL A 30 -1.67 9.45 -4.92
C VAL A 30 -2.84 8.62 -5.43
N PHE A 31 -4.01 8.66 -4.80
CA PHE A 31 -5.24 8.09 -5.37
C PHE A 31 -6.26 9.18 -5.65
N SER A 32 -7.08 8.97 -6.67
CA SER A 32 -8.33 9.71 -6.86
C SER A 32 -9.45 9.10 -6.02
N ASP A 33 -10.52 9.88 -5.76
CA ASP A 33 -11.71 9.39 -5.05
C ASP A 33 -12.34 8.15 -5.69
N GLU A 34 -12.27 8.04 -7.02
CA GLU A 34 -12.81 6.89 -7.76
C GLU A 34 -11.94 5.64 -7.59
N GLU A 35 -10.62 5.78 -7.64
CA GLU A 35 -9.70 4.68 -7.33
C GLU A 35 -9.88 4.21 -5.88
N MET A 36 -10.10 5.15 -4.95
CA MET A 36 -10.34 4.87 -3.54
C MET A 36 -11.64 4.08 -3.31
N LYS A 37 -12.75 4.52 -3.92
CA LYS A 37 -14.04 3.82 -3.82
C LYS A 37 -13.93 2.39 -4.36
N SER A 38 -13.24 2.21 -5.48
CA SER A 38 -13.00 0.90 -6.09
C SER A 38 -12.12 0.00 -5.21
N ALA A 39 -11.10 0.57 -4.55
CA ALA A 39 -10.25 -0.20 -3.63
C ALA A 39 -11.00 -0.64 -2.37
N ARG A 40 -11.92 0.18 -1.85
CA ARG A 40 -12.68 -0.11 -0.62
C ARG A 40 -13.70 -1.25 -0.77
N THR A 41 -14.19 -1.53 -1.98
CA THR A 41 -15.16 -2.60 -2.23
C THR A 41 -14.52 -3.97 -2.43
N LYS A 42 -13.19 -4.03 -2.52
CA LYS A 42 -12.42 -5.26 -2.79
C LYS A 42 -11.99 -5.98 -1.52
N SER A 43 -11.64 -7.26 -1.68
CA SER A 43 -11.01 -8.06 -0.63
C SER A 43 -9.69 -7.40 -0.18
N THR A 44 -9.28 -7.64 1.07
CA THR A 44 -8.02 -7.09 1.60
C THR A 44 -6.81 -7.43 0.72
N ALA A 45 -6.77 -8.65 0.16
CA ALA A 45 -5.67 -9.06 -0.70
C ALA A 45 -5.66 -8.32 -2.05
N ASP A 46 -6.83 -8.13 -2.66
CA ASP A 46 -6.95 -7.41 -3.92
C ASP A 46 -6.70 -5.91 -3.74
N LYS A 47 -7.22 -5.35 -2.65
CA LYS A 47 -6.96 -3.96 -2.24
C LYS A 47 -5.46 -3.71 -2.06
N ALA A 48 -4.73 -4.63 -1.41
CA ALA A 48 -3.29 -4.50 -1.22
C ALA A 48 -2.51 -4.59 -2.54
N ARG A 49 -2.95 -5.46 -3.45
CA ARG A 49 -2.38 -5.56 -4.80
C ARG A 49 -2.57 -4.27 -5.58
N ASP A 50 -3.79 -3.72 -5.58
CA ASP A 50 -4.11 -2.48 -6.28
C ASP A 50 -3.33 -1.28 -5.74
N VAL A 51 -3.15 -1.21 -4.42
CA VAL A 51 -2.34 -0.16 -3.77
C VAL A 51 -0.91 -0.21 -4.30
N ILE A 52 -0.28 -1.38 -4.26
CA ILE A 52 1.10 -1.56 -4.72
C ILE A 52 1.21 -1.25 -6.22
N ASP A 53 0.31 -1.79 -7.04
CA ASP A 53 0.38 -1.65 -8.49
C ASP A 53 0.11 -0.20 -8.93
N SER A 54 -0.77 0.53 -8.23
CA SER A 54 -1.02 1.94 -8.53
C SER A 54 0.12 2.83 -8.08
N VAL A 55 0.63 2.64 -6.86
CA VAL A 55 1.79 3.37 -6.35
C VAL A 55 3.02 3.17 -7.26
N ARG A 56 3.24 1.92 -7.70
CA ARG A 56 4.30 1.60 -8.67
C ARG A 56 4.11 2.31 -10.01
N ARG A 57 2.88 2.42 -10.51
CA ARG A 57 2.56 3.18 -11.74
C ARG A 57 2.79 4.68 -11.58
N LYS A 58 2.55 5.25 -10.39
CA LYS A 58 2.76 6.68 -10.12
C LYS A 58 4.23 7.05 -9.95
N GLY A 59 5.09 6.08 -9.66
CA GLY A 59 6.54 6.23 -9.69
C GLY A 59 7.19 6.24 -8.30
N ARG A 60 8.49 6.52 -8.28
CA ARG A 60 9.34 6.33 -7.08
C ARG A 60 8.93 7.17 -5.87
N GLU A 61 8.42 8.38 -6.07
CA GLU A 61 7.96 9.23 -4.96
C GLU A 61 6.77 8.61 -4.22
N ALA A 62 5.77 8.12 -4.98
CA ALA A 62 4.62 7.45 -4.41
C ALA A 62 5.05 6.16 -3.68
N SER A 63 5.97 5.38 -4.28
CA SER A 63 6.52 4.18 -3.64
C SER A 63 7.21 4.48 -2.33
N SER A 64 8.04 5.53 -2.30
CA SER A 64 8.75 5.97 -1.09
C SER A 64 7.76 6.41 0.00
N PHE A 65 6.69 7.12 -0.38
CA PHE A 65 5.65 7.53 0.55
C PHE A 65 4.87 6.34 1.11
N LEU A 66 4.51 5.36 0.27
CA LEU A 66 3.86 4.13 0.72
C LEU A 66 4.71 3.40 1.77
N ILE A 67 6.02 3.27 1.54
CA ILE A 67 6.95 2.66 2.49
C ILE A 67 7.00 3.45 3.80
N ALA A 68 7.08 4.78 3.73
CA ALA A 68 7.11 5.63 4.92
C ALA A 68 5.81 5.52 5.73
N ALA A 69 4.66 5.55 5.06
CA ALA A 69 3.35 5.38 5.69
C ALA A 69 3.21 3.97 6.32
N LEU A 70 3.70 2.94 5.63
CA LEU A 70 3.77 1.57 6.16
C LEU A 70 4.62 1.49 7.42
N CYS A 71 5.82 2.08 7.41
CA CYS A 71 6.70 2.08 8.58
C CYS A 71 6.10 2.80 9.78
N GLN A 72 5.24 3.80 9.56
CA GLN A 72 4.52 4.50 10.63
C GLN A 72 3.39 3.66 11.22
N LEU A 73 2.66 2.94 10.36
CA LEU A 73 1.47 2.18 10.76
C LEU A 73 1.81 0.78 11.28
N ASP A 74 2.84 0.16 10.73
CA ASP A 74 3.32 -1.16 11.14
C ASP A 74 4.86 -1.23 11.09
N PRO A 75 5.52 -1.01 12.25
CA PRO A 75 6.97 -1.12 12.36
C PRO A 75 7.51 -2.55 12.13
N LEU A 76 6.69 -3.61 12.27
CA LEU A 76 7.13 -5.00 12.05
C LEU A 76 7.32 -5.31 10.57
N LEU A 77 6.58 -4.61 9.71
CA LEU A 77 6.75 -4.65 8.26
C LEU A 77 8.08 -4.00 7.80
N ARG A 78 8.76 -3.23 8.67
CA ARG A 78 10.08 -2.62 8.37
C ARG A 78 11.18 -3.67 8.13
N ALA A 79 11.03 -4.87 8.70
CA ALA A 79 11.95 -5.98 8.52
C ALA A 79 11.90 -6.60 7.10
N LEU A 80 10.87 -6.29 6.31
CA LEU A 80 10.66 -6.90 5.00
C LEU A 80 11.44 -6.26 3.85
N GLY A 81 12.27 -5.25 4.13
CA GLY A 81 13.18 -4.70 3.13
C GLY A 81 12.46 -4.18 1.89
N PHE A 82 11.37 -3.41 2.09
CA PHE A 82 10.67 -2.72 1.01
C PHE A 82 11.60 -1.68 0.36
N ILE A 83 12.40 -2.09 -0.61
CA ILE A 83 13.10 -1.19 -1.54
C ILE A 83 12.35 -1.31 -2.88
N PHE A 84 11.49 -0.33 -3.16
CA PHE A 84 10.80 -0.16 -4.44
C PHE A 84 11.53 0.85 -5.33
#